data_AF-A0A662P2C1-F1
#
_entry.id   AF-A0A662P2C1-F1
#
_cell.length_a   1.000
_cell.length_b   1.000
_cell.length_c   1.000
_cell.angle_alpha   90.00
_cell.angle_beta   90.00
_cell.angle_gamma   90.00
#
_symmetry.space_group_name_H-M   'P 1'
#
loop_
_entity.id
_entity.type
_entity.pdbx_description
1 polymer ?
#
loop_
_entity_poly.entity_id
_entity_poly.type
_entity_poly.pdbx_seq_one_letter_code
_entity_poly.pdbx_strand_id
1 'polypeptide(L)'
;MIDAETAGVIVMLIGFYGMLTKENLIKQVLAINVVSIGLVLFFVGTGYVEGANFAIAPNENMVDPLPSTLMLTTLVVDVAITSLALALILRMGREEI
;
A
#
# COMPACT_ATOMS: atom_id res chain seq x y z
N MET A 1 -6.55 15.42 16.13
CA MET A 1 -6.76 15.35 14.67
C MET A 1 -6.12 14.05 14.22
N ILE A 2 -6.73 13.30 13.30
CA ILE A 2 -6.12 12.05 12.82
C ILE A 2 -5.11 12.45 11.76
N ASP A 3 -3.83 12.40 12.12
CA ASP A 3 -2.74 12.64 11.18
C ASP A 3 -2.60 11.45 10.23
N ALA A 4 -2.18 11.71 8.98
CA ALA A 4 -2.11 10.71 7.92
C ALA A 4 -1.24 9.50 8.29
N GLU A 5 -0.21 9.73 9.10
CA GLU A 5 0.69 8.72 9.65
C GLU A 5 -0.05 7.74 10.57
N THR A 6 -0.86 8.26 11.49
CA THR A 6 -1.64 7.46 12.44
C THR A 6 -2.71 6.66 11.69
N ALA A 7 -3.36 7.28 10.70
CA ALA A 7 -4.30 6.57 9.83
C ALA A 7 -3.62 5.44 9.06
N GLY A 8 -2.42 5.68 8.50
CA GLY A 8 -1.61 4.68 7.82
C GLY A 8 -1.28 3.48 8.70
N VAL A 9 -0.85 3.73 9.94
CA VAL A 9 -0.56 2.66 10.92
C VAL A 9 -1.81 1.86 11.27
N ILE A 10 -2.97 2.49 11.48
CA ILE A 10 -4.21 1.79 11.77
C ILE A 10 -4.64 0.90 10.59
N VAL A 11 -4.59 1.43 9.36
CA VAL A 11 -4.92 0.66 8.15
C VAL A 11 -3.95 -0.52 7.97
N MET A 12 -2.66 -0.29 8.20
CA MET A 12 -1.64 -1.33 8.14
C MET A 12 -1.93 -2.46 9.14
N LEU A 13 -2.28 -2.12 10.38
CA LEU A 13 -2.66 -3.10 11.42
C LEU A 13 -3.94 -3.88 11.06
N ILE A 14 -4.92 -3.24 10.44
CA ILE A 14 -6.14 -3.90 9.93
C ILE A 14 -5.76 -4.91 8.83
N GLY A 15 -4.87 -4.54 7.92
CA GLY A 15 -4.34 -5.43 6.90
C GLY A 15 -3.62 -6.65 7.50
N PHE A 16 -2.74 -6.44 8.48
CA PHE A 16 -2.04 -7.52 9.19
C PHE A 16 -3.03 -8.46 9.89
N TYR A 17 -4.03 -7.90 10.58
CA TYR A 17 -5.08 -8.69 11.22
C TYR A 17 -5.84 -9.55 10.20
N GLY A 18 -6.19 -8.97 9.05
CA GLY A 18 -6.84 -9.69 7.95
C GLY A 18 -5.97 -10.82 7.39
N MET A 19 -4.67 -10.61 7.27
CA MET A 19 -3.73 -11.59 6.72
C MET A 19 -3.59 -12.81 7.65
N LEU A 20 -3.52 -12.59 8.96
CA LEU A 20 -3.36 -13.66 9.96
C LEU A 20 -4.65 -14.44 10.24
N THR A 21 -5.81 -13.80 10.14
CA THR A 21 -7.08 -14.38 10.62
C THR A 21 -7.89 -15.07 9.51
N LYS A 22 -7.63 -14.79 8.24
CA LYS A 22 -8.43 -15.32 7.12
C LYS A 22 -7.82 -16.60 6.56
N GLU A 23 -8.64 -17.66 6.47
CA GLU A 23 -8.26 -18.94 5.85
C GLU A 23 -8.37 -18.93 4.31
N ASN A 24 -9.20 -18.04 3.75
CA ASN A 24 -9.37 -17.96 2.31
C ASN A 24 -8.21 -17.18 1.66
N LEU A 25 -7.49 -17.84 0.74
CA LEU A 25 -6.31 -17.29 0.04
C LEU A 25 -6.60 -15.96 -0.67
N ILE A 26 -7.78 -15.79 -1.27
CA ILE A 26 -8.15 -14.52 -1.94
C ILE A 26 -8.25 -13.40 -0.91
N LYS A 27 -8.84 -13.67 0.26
CA LYS A 27 -8.94 -12.68 1.35
C LYS A 27 -7.57 -12.34 1.94
N GLN A 28 -6.64 -13.30 1.97
CA GLN A 28 -5.26 -13.03 2.39
C GLN A 28 -4.53 -12.14 1.39
N VAL A 29 -4.68 -12.37 0.08
CA VAL A 29 -4.11 -11.49 -0.96
C VAL A 29 -4.67 -10.06 -0.84
N LEU A 30 -5.97 -9.92 -0.63
CA LEU A 30 -6.58 -8.61 -0.38
C LEU A 30 -6.04 -7.97 0.90
N ALA A 31 -5.84 -8.74 1.96
CA ALA A 31 -5.28 -8.23 3.21
C ALA A 31 -3.84 -7.71 3.05
N ILE A 32 -3.01 -8.36 2.23
CA ILE A 32 -1.67 -7.88 1.86
C ILE A 32 -1.76 -6.52 1.16
N ASN A 33 -2.70 -6.34 0.23
CA ASN A 33 -2.91 -5.05 -0.44
C ASN A 33 -3.31 -3.95 0.56
N VAL A 34 -4.11 -4.26 1.58
CA VAL A 34 -4.48 -3.31 2.64
C VAL A 34 -3.27 -2.89 3.48
N VAL A 35 -2.34 -3.82 3.78
CA VAL A 35 -1.06 -3.48 4.44
C VAL A 35 -0.28 -2.47 3.61
N SER A 36 -0.13 -2.72 2.29
CA SER A 36 0.58 -1.81 1.41
C SER A 36 -0.07 -0.42 1.32
N ILE A 37 -1.40 -0.34 1.28
CA ILE A 37 -2.11 0.96 1.31
C ILE A 37 -1.80 1.73 2.59
N GLY A 38 -1.76 1.05 3.74
CA GLY A 38 -1.37 1.65 5.02
C GLY A 38 0.06 2.18 4.99
N LEU A 39 0.99 1.43 4.39
CA LEU A 39 2.38 1.83 4.19
C LEU A 39 2.49 3.09 3.31
N VAL A 40 1.75 3.12 2.20
CA VAL A 40 1.70 4.27 1.29
C VAL A 40 1.20 5.53 2.00
N LEU A 41 0.11 5.41 2.76
CA LEU A 41 -0.43 6.52 3.54
C LEU A 41 0.55 7.02 4.60
N PHE A 42 1.26 6.11 5.28
CA PHE A 42 2.27 6.46 6.26
C PHE A 42 3.41 7.27 5.63
N PHE A 43 4.02 6.77 4.56
CA PHE A 43 5.15 7.45 3.91
C PHE A 43 4.76 8.78 3.25
N VAL A 44 3.62 8.82 2.55
CA VAL A 44 3.13 10.08 1.96
C VAL A 44 2.79 11.10 3.05
N GLY A 45 2.24 10.65 4.18
CA GLY A 45 1.98 11.49 5.34
C GLY A 45 3.24 12.13 5.91
N THR A 46 4.33 11.36 6.07
CA THR A 46 5.60 11.89 6.59
C THR A 46 6.28 12.91 5.67
N GLY A 47 6.04 12.82 4.35
CA GLY A 47 6.56 13.75 3.36
C GLY A 47 5.71 15.01 3.16
N TYR A 48 4.55 15.09 3.82
CA TYR A 48 3.63 16.20 3.67
C TYR A 48 4.07 17.40 4.50
N VAL A 49 4.19 18.55 3.83
CA VAL A 49 4.47 19.84 4.48
C VAL A 49 3.30 20.76 4.19
N GLU A 50 2.69 21.29 5.25
CA GLU A 50 1.54 22.18 5.14
C GLU A 50 1.92 23.47 4.37
N GLY A 51 1.17 23.78 3.31
CA GLY A 51 1.43 24.96 2.45
C GLY A 51 2.54 24.79 1.41
N ALA A 52 3.17 23.61 1.31
CA ALA A 52 4.14 23.32 0.26
C ALA A 52 3.44 22.95 -1.07
N ASN A 53 4.04 23.36 -2.19
CA ASN A 53 3.57 23.04 -3.53
C ASN A 53 4.03 21.65 -3.97
N PHE A 54 3.32 21.09 -4.96
CA PHE A 54 3.71 19.83 -5.58
C PHE A 54 5.12 19.92 -6.19
N ALA A 55 5.89 18.84 -6.05
CA ALA A 55 7.25 18.71 -6.57
C ALA A 55 7.31 18.47 -8.09
N ILE A 56 6.63 19.30 -8.88
CA ILE A 56 6.53 19.18 -10.34
C ILE A 56 7.52 20.12 -11.04
N ALA A 57 7.76 21.31 -10.49
CA ALA A 57 8.66 22.31 -11.04
C ALA A 57 9.42 23.02 -9.91
N PRO A 58 10.67 23.48 -10.13
CA PRO A 58 11.48 24.10 -9.09
C PRO A 58 10.74 25.29 -8.46
N ASN A 59 10.41 25.19 -7.19
CA ASN A 59 9.73 26.22 -6.43
C ASN A 59 10.31 26.26 -5.02
N GLU A 60 10.30 27.42 -4.36
CA GLU A 60 10.99 27.59 -3.06
C GLU A 60 10.33 26.80 -1.92
N ASN A 61 9.05 26.46 -2.05
CA ASN A 61 8.29 25.65 -1.10
C ASN A 61 7.72 24.42 -1.80
N MET A 62 8.44 23.31 -1.77
CA MET A 62 8.06 22.03 -2.36
C MET A 62 7.99 20.93 -1.30
N VAL A 63 7.02 20.02 -1.45
CA VAL A 63 6.99 18.76 -0.69
C VAL A 63 8.19 17.89 -1.07
N ASP A 64 8.63 17.02 -0.15
CA ASP A 64 9.70 16.08 -0.46
C ASP A 64 9.23 15.10 -1.56
N PRO A 65 9.92 15.04 -2.74
CA PRO A 65 9.54 14.12 -3.80
C PRO A 65 9.93 12.66 -3.51
N LEU A 66 10.77 12.40 -2.50
CA LEU A 66 11.29 11.07 -2.21
C LEU A 66 10.15 10.11 -1.81
N PRO A 67 9.26 10.42 -0.86
CA PRO A 67 8.19 9.49 -0.48
C PRO A 67 7.24 9.18 -1.64
N SER A 68 6.84 10.18 -2.42
CA SER A 68 5.94 9.97 -3.57
C SER A 68 6.55 9.05 -4.64
N THR A 69 7.86 9.18 -4.87
CA THR A 69 8.56 8.36 -5.87
C THR A 69 8.69 6.91 -5.39
N LEU A 70 9.05 6.70 -4.12
CA LEU A 70 9.17 5.37 -3.53
C LEU A 70 7.82 4.64 -3.46
N MET A 71 6.74 5.36 -3.20
CA MET A 71 5.41 4.75 -3.13
C MET A 71 4.88 4.40 -4.52
N LEU A 72 5.16 5.20 -5.55
CA LEU A 72 4.74 4.88 -6.92
C LEU A 72 5.33 3.55 -7.41
N THR A 73 6.60 3.27 -7.12
CA THR A 73 7.21 1.98 -7.50
C THR A 73 6.63 0.81 -6.71
N THR A 74 6.34 1.02 -5.43
CA THR A 74 5.70 0.02 -4.57
C THR A 74 4.34 -0.40 -5.12
N LEU A 75 3.51 0.55 -5.55
CA LEU A 75 2.19 0.26 -6.13
C LEU A 75 2.26 -0.63 -7.38
N VAL A 76 3.28 -0.44 -8.23
CA VAL A 76 3.47 -1.28 -9.43
C VAL A 76 3.86 -2.70 -9.03
N VAL A 77 4.76 -2.85 -8.05
CA VAL A 77 5.18 -4.16 -7.53
C VAL A 77 4.01 -4.89 -6.86
N ASP A 78 3.16 -4.20 -6.09
CA ASP A 78 1.98 -4.79 -5.46
C ASP A 78 0.99 -5.37 -6.47
N VAL A 79 0.73 -4.66 -7.57
CA VAL A 79 -0.15 -5.16 -8.64
C VAL A 79 0.45 -6.39 -9.32
N ALA A 80 1.76 -6.43 -9.53
CA ALA A 80 2.45 -7.58 -10.11
C ALA A 80 2.36 -8.81 -9.19
N ILE A 81 2.64 -8.63 -7.88
CA ILE A 81 2.55 -9.71 -6.89
C ILE A 81 1.11 -10.20 -6.74
N THR A 82 0.13 -9.30 -6.68
CA THR A 82 -1.30 -9.65 -6.60
C THR A 82 -1.74 -10.47 -7.82
N SER A 83 -1.32 -10.06 -9.02
CA SER A 83 -1.61 -10.80 -10.25
C SER A 83 -1.01 -12.21 -10.22
N LEU A 84 0.24 -12.33 -9.77
CA LEU A 84 0.91 -13.63 -9.62
C LEU A 84 0.22 -14.51 -8.57
N ALA A 85 -0.12 -13.95 -7.41
CA ALA A 85 -0.79 -14.67 -6.33
C ALA A 85 -2.16 -15.20 -6.78
N LEU A 86 -2.96 -14.38 -7.47
CA LEU A 86 -4.24 -14.83 -8.03
C LEU A 86 -4.06 -15.91 -9.10
N ALA A 87 -3.05 -15.79 -9.97
CA ALA A 87 -2.75 -16.81 -10.97
C ALA A 87 -2.38 -18.16 -10.32
N LEU A 88 -1.63 -18.13 -9.22
CA LEU A 88 -1.30 -19.33 -8.44
C LEU A 88 -2.54 -19.93 -7.77
N ILE A 89 -3.40 -19.11 -7.15
CA ILE A 89 -4.65 -19.56 -6.53
C ILE A 89 -5.56 -20.24 -7.56
N LEU A 90 -5.72 -19.64 -8.75
CA LEU A 90 -6.52 -20.21 -9.83
C LEU A 90 -5.93 -21.52 -10.35
N ARG A 91 -4.59 -21.64 -10.42
CA ARG A 91 -3.93 -22.87 -10.82
C ARG A 91 -4.15 -23.99 -9.80
N MET A 92 -4.01 -23.71 -8.52
CA MET A 92 -4.25 -24.69 -7.45
C MET A 92 -5.69 -25.20 -7.47
N GLY A 93 -6.67 -24.29 -7.60
CA GLY A 93 -8.07 -24.68 -7.70
C GLY A 93 -8.42 -25.51 -8.94
N ARG A 94 -7.57 -25.51 -9.98
CA ARG A 94 -7.73 -26.35 -11.18
C ARG A 94 -7.11 -27.74 -11.02
N GLU A 95 -6.16 -27.92 -10.10
CA GLU A 95 -5.54 -29.22 -9.81
C GLU A 95 -6.41 -30.07 -8.85
N GLU A 96 -7.39 -29.45 -8.17
CA GLU A 96 -8.34 -30.13 -7.26
C GLU A 96 -9.61 -30.66 -7.96
N ILE A 97 -9.81 -30.39 -9.26
CA ILE A 97 -10.96 -30.86 -10.07
C ILE A 97 -10.48 -31.87 -11.11
#